data_AF-A0A7L4AWL6-F1
#
_entry.id   AF-A0A7L4AWL6-F1
#
_cell.length_a   1.000
_cell.length_b   1.000
_cell.length_c   1.000
_cell.angle_alpha   90.00
_cell.angle_beta   90.00
_cell.angle_gamma   90.00
#
_symmetry.space_group_name_H-M   'P 1'
#
loop_
_entity.id
_entity.type
_entity.pdbx_description
1 polymer ?
#
loop_
_entity_poly.entity_id
_entity_poly.type
_entity_poly.pdbx_seq_one_letter_code
_entity_poly.pdbx_strand_id
1 'polypeptide(L)'
;MGSEAAALLEAADFAAGKHKGQRRKDPEGTPYINHPIGAELCRHPHPRDTDTTFSEIEERFGAEVRRVVEEVTDDKALPKMERKRLQIERAAGSSPRAKLVKLADKLHNLRDLNRCTPAG
;
A
#
# COMPACT_ATOMS: atom_id res chain seq x y z
N MET A 1 19.99 -17.84 -3.76
CA MET A 1 19.28 -16.91 -2.85
C MET A 1 19.54 -15.51 -3.38
N GLY A 2 18.52 -14.81 -3.86
CA GLY A 2 18.66 -13.41 -4.28
C GLY A 2 18.96 -12.52 -3.08
N SER A 3 19.69 -11.42 -3.28
CA SER A 3 19.97 -10.49 -2.20
C SER A 3 18.69 -9.79 -1.73
N GLU A 4 18.59 -9.45 -0.45
CA GLU A 4 17.47 -8.68 0.10
C GLU A 4 17.28 -7.34 -0.65
N ALA A 5 18.39 -6.71 -1.03
CA ALA A 5 18.39 -5.50 -1.84
C ALA A 5 17.73 -5.71 -3.22
N ALA A 6 17.97 -6.84 -3.88
CA ALA A 6 17.36 -7.15 -5.17
C ALA A 6 15.84 -7.31 -5.05
N ALA A 7 15.36 -8.00 -4.01
CA ALA A 7 13.93 -8.17 -3.76
C ALA A 7 13.24 -6.82 -3.45
N LEU A 8 13.90 -5.93 -2.70
CA LEU A 8 13.38 -4.58 -2.44
C LEU A 8 13.31 -3.73 -3.70
N LEU A 9 14.33 -3.80 -4.57
CA LEU A 9 14.35 -3.07 -5.84
C LEU A 9 13.28 -3.60 -6.81
N GLU A 10 13.08 -4.91 -6.87
CA GLU A 10 12.03 -5.52 -7.69
C GLU A 10 10.63 -5.10 -7.24
N ALA A 11 10.38 -5.10 -5.93
CA ALA A 11 9.11 -4.62 -5.38
C ALA A 11 8.88 -3.12 -5.65
N ALA A 12 9.94 -2.31 -5.55
CA ALA A 12 9.89 -0.88 -5.83
C ALA A 12 9.59 -0.60 -7.31
N ASP A 13 10.29 -1.28 -8.23
CA ASP A 13 10.07 -1.16 -9.67
C ASP A 13 8.65 -1.58 -10.07
N PHE A 14 8.18 -2.70 -9.53
CA PHE A 14 6.82 -3.16 -9.75
C PHE A 14 5.78 -2.15 -9.28
N ALA A 15 5.92 -1.62 -8.07
CA ALA A 15 5.03 -0.59 -7.57
C ALA A 15 5.09 0.68 -8.45
N ALA A 16 6.28 1.11 -8.86
CA ALA A 16 6.45 2.29 -9.71
C ALA A 16 5.75 2.13 -11.06
N GLY A 17 5.89 0.96 -11.69
CA GLY A 17 5.19 0.62 -12.93
C GLY A 17 3.68 0.68 -12.78
N LYS A 18 3.13 0.06 -11.72
CA LYS A 18 1.69 0.01 -11.49
C LYS A 18 1.09 1.37 -11.10
N HIS A 19 1.84 2.23 -10.38
CA HIS A 19 1.38 3.54 -9.93
C HIS A 19 1.75 4.72 -10.87
N LYS A 20 2.34 4.47 -12.04
CA LYS A 20 2.84 5.50 -12.98
C LYS A 20 1.83 6.63 -13.29
N GLY A 21 0.55 6.27 -13.42
CA GLY A 21 -0.54 7.22 -13.72
C GLY A 21 -1.19 7.87 -12.50
N GLN A 22 -0.92 7.39 -11.29
CA GLN A 22 -1.59 7.85 -10.09
C GLN A 22 -0.90 9.05 -9.45
N ARG A 23 -1.69 9.91 -8.83
CA ARG A 23 -1.24 11.11 -8.11
C ARG A 23 -1.83 11.14 -6.70
N ARG A 24 -1.10 11.74 -5.77
CA ARG A 24 -1.56 12.11 -4.44
C ARG A 24 -2.51 13.32 -4.55
N LYS A 25 -3.21 13.60 -3.46
CA LYS A 25 -4.24 14.65 -3.38
C LYS A 25 -3.71 15.97 -2.81
N ASP A 26 -2.41 16.12 -2.69
CA ASP A 26 -1.80 17.42 -2.41
C ASP A 26 -1.95 18.36 -3.62
N PRO A 27 -1.87 19.69 -3.43
CA PRO A 27 -2.03 20.68 -4.50
C PRO A 27 -1.09 20.50 -5.69
N GLU A 28 0.12 19.98 -5.46
CA GLU A 28 1.11 19.71 -6.51
C GLU A 28 0.82 18.42 -7.29
N GLY A 29 -0.12 17.61 -6.80
CA GLY A 29 -0.43 16.31 -7.38
C GLY A 29 0.81 15.42 -7.40
N THR A 30 1.50 15.26 -6.27
CA THR A 30 2.75 14.49 -6.18
C THR A 30 2.55 13.05 -6.71
N PRO A 31 3.52 12.45 -7.45
CA PRO A 31 3.42 11.06 -7.91
C PRO A 31 3.10 10.08 -6.77
N TYR A 32 2.11 9.19 -6.98
CA TYR A 32 1.64 8.31 -5.90
C TYR A 32 2.72 7.37 -5.38
N ILE A 33 3.68 6.96 -6.23
CA ILE A 33 4.78 6.07 -5.84
C ILE A 33 5.62 6.59 -4.65
N ASN A 34 5.65 7.91 -4.43
CA ASN A 34 6.31 8.50 -3.28
C ASN A 34 5.67 8.07 -1.94
N HIS A 35 4.39 7.67 -1.96
CA HIS A 35 3.68 7.18 -0.78
C HIS A 35 4.14 5.76 -0.37
N PRO A 36 4.10 4.73 -1.24
CA PRO A 36 4.69 3.43 -0.94
C PRO A 36 6.18 3.50 -0.58
N ILE A 37 6.96 4.40 -1.20
CA ILE A 37 8.38 4.57 -0.88
C ILE A 37 8.58 5.24 0.50
N GLY A 38 7.83 6.32 0.76
CA GLY A 38 7.97 7.14 1.97
C GLY A 38 7.23 6.60 3.19
N ALA A 39 6.41 5.56 3.06
CA ALA A 39 5.82 4.84 4.19
C ALA A 39 6.85 3.97 4.94
N GLU A 40 8.15 4.07 4.59
CA GLU A 40 9.22 3.18 5.05
C GLU A 40 8.98 1.75 4.51
N LEU A 41 9.93 1.20 3.72
CA LEU A 41 10.05 -0.22 3.34
C LEU A 41 9.27 -0.72 2.09
N CYS A 42 10.01 -0.94 1.00
CA CYS A 42 9.65 -1.76 -0.16
C CYS A 42 9.45 -3.26 0.17
N ARG A 43 8.96 -3.64 1.36
CA ARG A 43 8.75 -5.07 1.69
C ARG A 43 7.43 -5.63 1.17
N HIS A 44 6.47 -4.79 0.81
CA HIS A 44 5.15 -5.27 0.37
C HIS A 44 4.56 -4.33 -0.70
N PRO A 45 4.54 -4.71 -1.99
CA PRO A 45 3.85 -3.94 -3.01
C PRO A 45 2.32 -4.00 -2.78
N HIS A 46 1.68 -2.84 -2.72
CA HIS A 46 0.24 -2.73 -2.50
C HIS A 46 -0.52 -2.62 -3.83
N PRO A 47 -1.52 -3.48 -4.10
CA PRO A 47 -2.51 -3.31 -5.16
C PRO A 47 -3.58 -2.33 -4.70
N ARG A 48 -3.17 -1.13 -4.29
CA ARG A 48 -4.11 -0.05 -4.01
C ARG A 48 -4.17 0.79 -5.29
N ASP A 49 -5.27 0.68 -6.02
CA ASP A 49 -5.57 1.50 -7.21
C ASP A 49 -4.96 1.06 -8.56
N THR A 50 -4.52 -0.20 -8.69
CA THR A 50 -3.93 -0.74 -9.93
C THR A 50 -4.62 -2.03 -10.37
N ASP A 51 -4.51 -2.43 -11.65
CA ASP A 51 -5.09 -3.66 -12.22
C ASP A 51 -4.32 -4.95 -11.80
N THR A 52 -3.74 -4.95 -10.61
CA THR A 52 -2.89 -6.04 -10.11
C THR A 52 -3.72 -7.11 -9.42
N THR A 53 -3.50 -8.39 -9.77
CA THR A 53 -4.20 -9.52 -9.14
C THR A 53 -3.39 -10.13 -7.99
N PHE A 54 -4.05 -10.79 -7.05
CA PHE A 54 -3.33 -11.52 -5.98
C PHE A 54 -2.47 -12.66 -6.54
N SER A 55 -2.89 -13.30 -7.63
CA SER A 55 -2.11 -14.32 -8.33
C SER A 55 -0.79 -13.76 -8.87
N GLU A 56 -0.82 -12.59 -9.51
CA GLU A 56 0.39 -11.90 -10.00
C GLU A 56 1.36 -11.60 -8.85
N ILE A 57 0.85 -11.21 -7.68
CA ILE A 57 1.67 -10.92 -6.50
C ILE A 57 2.25 -12.21 -5.92
N GLU A 58 1.47 -13.29 -5.89
CA GLU A 58 1.92 -14.59 -5.38
C GLU A 58 2.99 -15.21 -6.28
N GLU A 59 2.84 -15.12 -7.60
CA GLU A 59 3.83 -15.60 -8.58
C GLU A 59 5.16 -14.86 -8.46
N ARG A 60 5.14 -13.55 -8.23
CA ARG A 60 6.35 -12.71 -8.18
C ARG A 60 7.01 -12.64 -6.81
N PHE A 61 6.21 -12.53 -5.76
CA PHE A 61 6.69 -12.22 -4.40
C PHE A 61 6.37 -13.32 -3.38
N GLY A 62 5.66 -14.36 -3.79
CA GLY A 62 5.32 -15.52 -2.97
C GLY A 62 4.07 -15.32 -2.10
N ALA A 63 3.58 -16.45 -1.58
CA ALA A 63 2.34 -16.54 -0.81
C ALA A 63 2.36 -15.75 0.51
N GLU A 64 3.52 -15.51 1.12
CA GLU A 64 3.61 -14.66 2.31
C GLU A 64 3.31 -13.20 2.01
N VAL A 65 3.90 -12.66 0.94
CA VAL A 65 3.67 -11.27 0.54
C VAL A 65 2.23 -11.09 0.09
N ARG A 66 1.71 -12.01 -0.74
CA ARG A 66 0.30 -12.00 -1.15
C ARG A 66 -0.66 -11.98 0.04
N ARG A 67 -0.43 -12.79 1.08
CA ARG A 67 -1.28 -12.81 2.30
C ARG A 67 -1.27 -11.48 3.03
N VAL A 68 -0.09 -10.90 3.25
CA VAL A 68 0.01 -9.58 3.91
C VAL A 68 -0.73 -8.53 3.09
N VAL A 69 -0.53 -8.54 1.77
CA VAL A 69 -1.15 -7.62 0.81
C VAL A 69 -2.68 -7.74 0.77
N GLU A 70 -3.20 -8.95 0.89
CA GLU A 70 -4.63 -9.22 0.97
C GLU A 70 -5.24 -8.61 2.25
N GLU A 71 -4.59 -8.77 3.41
CA GLU A 71 -5.07 -8.24 4.70
C GLU A 71 -5.16 -6.70 4.78
N VAL A 72 -4.41 -6.02 3.94
CA VAL A 72 -4.25 -4.56 3.90
C VAL A 72 -4.95 -3.91 2.70
N THR A 73 -5.58 -4.73 1.85
CA THR A 73 -6.38 -4.29 0.71
C THR A 73 -7.84 -4.15 1.14
N ASP A 74 -8.46 -3.00 0.84
CA ASP A 74 -9.89 -2.81 1.10
C ASP A 74 -10.71 -3.34 -0.08
N ASP A 75 -11.87 -3.91 0.20
CA ASP A 75 -12.85 -4.27 -0.83
C ASP A 75 -13.51 -3.00 -1.39
N LYS A 76 -13.21 -2.66 -2.65
CA LYS A 76 -13.74 -1.46 -3.33
C LYS A 76 -15.18 -1.60 -3.81
N ALA A 77 -15.77 -2.79 -3.79
CA ALA A 77 -17.21 -2.95 -4.03
C ALA A 77 -18.04 -2.30 -2.91
N LEU A 78 -17.44 -2.09 -1.73
CA LEU A 78 -18.11 -1.51 -0.58
C LEU A 78 -18.03 0.03 -0.56
N PRO A 79 -19.09 0.71 -0.06
CA PRO A 79 -19.08 2.16 0.16
C PRO A 79 -17.91 2.62 1.04
N LYS A 80 -17.41 3.85 0.79
CA LYS A 80 -16.26 4.43 1.51
C LYS A 80 -16.41 4.37 3.04
N MET A 81 -17.60 4.64 3.56
CA MET A 81 -17.85 4.60 5.01
C MET A 81 -17.77 3.19 5.56
N GLU A 82 -18.28 2.20 4.84
CA GLU A 82 -18.22 0.79 5.24
C GLU A 82 -16.78 0.28 5.22
N ARG A 83 -15.99 0.64 4.20
CA ARG A 83 -14.55 0.33 4.16
C ARG A 83 -13.81 0.90 5.37
N LYS A 84 -14.10 2.16 5.75
CA LYS A 84 -13.49 2.77 6.94
C LYS A 84 -13.89 2.06 8.24
N ARG A 85 -15.16 1.67 8.36
CA ARG A 85 -15.64 0.89 9.51
C ARG A 85 -14.92 -0.46 9.61
N LEU A 86 -14.85 -1.20 8.51
CA LEU A 86 -14.16 -2.50 8.45
C LEU A 86 -12.66 -2.39 8.75
N GLN A 87 -12.00 -1.30 8.39
CA GLN A 87 -10.59 -1.08 8.78
C GLN A 87 -10.41 -1.04 10.30
N ILE A 88 -11.36 -0.46 11.04
CA ILE A 88 -11.32 -0.41 12.51
C ILE A 88 -11.59 -1.80 13.08
N GLU A 89 -12.66 -2.46 12.62
CA GLU A 89 -13.06 -3.78 13.13
C GLU A 89 -11.98 -4.85 12.88
N ARG A 90 -11.34 -4.84 11.70
CA ARG A 90 -10.31 -5.82 11.33
C ARG A 90 -8.92 -5.52 11.87
N ALA A 91 -8.67 -4.31 12.40
CA ALA A 91 -7.33 -3.90 12.83
C ALA A 91 -6.74 -4.81 13.92
N ALA A 92 -7.54 -5.14 14.94
CA ALA A 92 -7.10 -5.98 16.05
C ALA A 92 -6.78 -7.43 15.62
N GLY A 93 -7.58 -7.97 14.69
CA GLY A 93 -7.44 -9.35 14.18
C GLY A 93 -6.38 -9.53 13.09
N SER A 94 -5.76 -8.45 12.59
CA SER A 94 -4.75 -8.53 11.53
C SER A 94 -3.44 -9.16 12.04
N SER A 95 -2.69 -9.79 11.15
CA SER A 95 -1.37 -10.35 11.44
C SER A 95 -0.37 -9.25 11.87
N PRO A 96 0.71 -9.58 12.61
CA PRO A 96 1.72 -8.60 13.01
C PRO A 96 2.32 -7.83 11.83
N ARG A 97 2.57 -8.51 10.70
CA ARG A 97 3.12 -7.87 9.48
C ARG A 97 2.10 -6.92 8.86
N ALA A 98 0.83 -7.32 8.75
CA ALA A 98 -0.23 -6.44 8.26
C ALA A 98 -0.46 -5.22 9.17
N LYS A 99 -0.35 -5.38 10.50
CA LYS A 99 -0.44 -4.28 11.47
C LYS A 99 0.66 -3.25 11.26
N LEU A 100 1.92 -3.68 11.08
CA LEU A 100 3.04 -2.79 10.79
C LEU A 100 2.78 -1.95 9.53
N VAL A 101 2.32 -2.59 8.46
CA VAL A 101 2.02 -1.90 7.20
C VAL A 101 0.85 -0.91 7.37
N LYS A 102 -0.21 -1.29 8.10
CA LYS A 102 -1.34 -0.38 8.40
C LYS A 102 -0.91 0.82 9.23
N LEU A 103 -0.01 0.63 10.22
CA LEU A 103 0.52 1.72 11.04
C LEU A 103 1.36 2.68 10.20
N ALA A 104 2.27 2.15 9.37
CA ALA A 104 3.09 2.92 8.46
C ALA A 104 2.26 3.77 7.48
N ASP A 105 1.24 3.16 6.85
CA ASP A 105 0.28 3.86 5.99
C ASP A 105 -0.40 5.04 6.70
N LYS A 106 -0.92 4.80 7.91
CA LYS A 106 -1.61 5.85 8.68
C LYS A 106 -0.66 6.95 9.11
N LEU A 107 0.54 6.60 9.58
CA LEU A 107 1.57 7.58 9.96
C LEU A 107 1.95 8.48 8.78
N HIS A 108 2.21 7.90 7.62
CA HIS A 108 2.56 8.67 6.42
C HIS A 108 1.40 9.57 5.98
N ASN A 109 0.17 9.05 5.94
CA ASN A 109 -1.01 9.85 5.60
C ASN A 109 -1.24 11.01 6.59
N LEU A 110 -1.04 10.80 7.89
CA LEU A 110 -1.14 11.87 8.90
C LEU A 110 -0.03 12.91 8.75
N ARG A 111 1.21 12.49 8.45
CA ARG A 111 2.32 13.41 8.15
C ARG A 111 2.02 14.27 6.92
N ASP A 112 1.46 13.68 5.87
CA ASP A 112 1.06 14.43 4.68
C ASP A 112 -0.07 15.41 4.97
N LEU A 113 -1.10 15.01 5.73
CA LEU A 113 -2.18 15.91 6.15
C LEU A 113 -1.68 17.10 6.97
N ASN A 114 -0.68 16.89 7.83
CA ASN A 114 -0.04 17.98 8.58
C ASN A 114 0.81 18.88 7.69
N ARG A 115 1.44 18.33 6.64
CA ARG A 115 2.26 19.10 5.70
C ARG A 115 1.40 19.94 4.77
N CYS A 116 0.29 19.39 4.27
CA CYS A 116 -0.56 20.06 3.31
C CYS A 116 -1.99 19.52 3.36
N THR A 117 -2.97 20.43 3.38
CA THR A 117 -4.38 20.08 3.22
C THR A 117 -4.63 19.51 1.82
N PRO A 118 -5.26 18.34 1.68
CA PRO A 118 -5.58 17.78 0.37
C PRO A 118 -6.52 18.69 -0.43
N ALA A 119 -6.30 18.78 -1.73
CA ALA A 119 -7.21 19.38 -2.69
C ALA A 119 -8.09 18.29 -3.31
N GLY A 120 -9.42 18.43 -3.15
CA GLY A 120 -10.42 17.56 -3.80
C GLY A 120 -11.37 16.81 -2.87
#